data_AF-A0AAU4R6X6-F1
#
_entry.id   AF-A0AAU4R6X6-F1
#
_cell.length_a   1.000
_cell.length_b   1.000
_cell.length_c   1.000
_cell.angle_alpha   90.00
_cell.angle_beta   90.00
_cell.angle_gamma   90.00
#
_symmetry.space_group_name_H-M   'P 1'
#
loop_
_entity.id
_entity.type
_entity.pdbx_description
1 polymer ?
#
loop_
_entity_poly.entity_id
_entity_poly.type
_entity_poly.pdbx_seq_one_letter_code
_entity_poly.pdbx_strand_id
1 'polypeptide(L)'
;MTGARAAIPPAYETLAADERLAEILRAMDEDFLVLLGWDWNRRVVTWPRQHPVIGLPDCPVPGCPLAITVLTRPMCGGCMLRWSKSDLPLEEFVLVTKAESRGVGQVPCAVQGCERPASPLPACCVTRTVFSTPRSDCVR
;
A
#
# COMPACT_ATOMS: atom_id res chain seq x y z
N MET A 1 23.62 -4.34 13.26
CA MET A 1 23.49 -3.36 12.17
C MET A 1 23.82 -4.08 10.87
N THR A 2 22.81 -4.64 10.22
CA THR A 2 22.99 -5.48 9.02
C THR A 2 22.50 -4.64 7.84
N GLY A 3 23.43 -4.09 7.07
CA GLY A 3 23.12 -3.33 5.87
C GLY A 3 22.43 -4.24 4.85
N ALA A 4 21.15 -3.99 4.59
CA ALA A 4 20.47 -4.59 3.46
C ALA A 4 21.13 -4.04 2.20
N ARG A 5 21.84 -4.93 1.47
CA ARG A 5 22.31 -4.64 0.12
C ARG A 5 21.11 -4.17 -0.71
N ALA A 6 21.16 -2.93 -1.19
CA ALA A 6 20.26 -2.46 -2.22
C ALA A 6 20.31 -3.46 -3.37
N ALA A 7 19.17 -4.06 -3.69
CA ALA A 7 19.07 -4.96 -4.82
C ALA A 7 19.31 -4.12 -6.08
N ILE A 8 20.37 -4.48 -6.81
CA ILE A 8 20.66 -3.98 -8.14
C ILE A 8 19.40 -4.18 -8.99
N PRO A 9 18.92 -3.18 -9.76
CA PRO A 9 17.78 -3.38 -10.63
C PRO A 9 18.07 -4.57 -11.56
N PRO A 10 17.14 -5.55 -11.69
CA PRO A 10 17.33 -6.63 -12.63
C PRO A 10 17.56 -6.04 -14.02
N ALA A 11 18.53 -6.57 -14.75
CA ALA A 11 18.76 -6.21 -16.15
C ALA A 11 17.42 -6.39 -16.88
N TYR A 12 16.82 -5.27 -17.27
CA TYR A 12 15.48 -5.18 -17.87
C TYR A 12 15.54 -5.64 -19.33
N GLU A 13 16.17 -6.77 -19.63
CA GLU A 13 16.57 -7.17 -20.98
C GLU A 13 15.38 -7.44 -21.93
N THR A 14 14.13 -7.32 -21.48
CA THR A 14 12.95 -7.38 -22.35
C THR A 14 11.93 -6.26 -22.14
N LEU A 15 12.38 -5.04 -21.80
CA LEU A 15 11.57 -3.80 -21.92
C LEU A 15 12.26 -2.73 -22.79
N ALA A 16 13.44 -3.04 -23.34
CA ALA A 16 14.29 -2.15 -24.12
C ALA A 16 13.68 -1.65 -25.46
N ALA A 17 12.43 -1.96 -25.78
CA ALA A 17 11.72 -1.39 -26.93
C ALA A 17 10.95 -0.11 -26.58
N ASP A 18 10.79 0.23 -25.30
CA ASP A 18 10.07 1.43 -24.87
C ASP A 18 11.06 2.51 -24.43
N GLU A 19 11.53 3.31 -25.38
CA GLU A 19 12.44 4.44 -25.14
C GLU A 19 11.87 5.40 -24.08
N ARG A 20 10.54 5.55 -24.01
CA ARG A 20 9.88 6.40 -23.04
C ARG A 20 10.00 5.87 -21.64
N LEU A 21 9.88 4.55 -21.45
CA LEU A 21 10.15 3.92 -20.16
C LEU A 21 11.61 4.10 -19.73
N ALA A 22 12.56 3.94 -20.66
CA ALA A 22 13.98 4.12 -20.36
C ALA A 22 14.32 5.56 -19.96
N GLU A 23 13.68 6.56 -20.58
CA GLU A 23 13.78 7.96 -20.16
C GLU A 23 13.28 8.20 -18.73
N ILE A 24 12.10 7.66 -18.40
CA ILE A 24 11.53 7.79 -17.06
C ILE A 24 12.45 7.16 -16.03
N LEU A 25 12.95 5.95 -16.28
CA LEU A 25 13.86 5.25 -15.37
C LEU A 25 15.16 6.02 -15.16
N ARG A 26 15.75 6.62 -16.21
CA ARG A 26 16.95 7.46 -16.08
C ARG A 26 16.70 8.76 -15.33
N ALA A 27 15.48 9.27 -15.36
CA ALA A 27 15.10 10.48 -14.63
C ALA A 27 14.79 10.20 -13.15
N MET A 28 14.66 8.95 -12.74
CA MET A 28 14.42 8.57 -11.35
C MET A 28 15.75 8.54 -10.58
N ASP A 29 15.79 9.26 -9.46
CA ASP A 29 16.93 9.27 -8.55
C ASP A 29 16.97 7.94 -7.77
N GLU A 30 18.03 7.15 -7.98
CA GLU A 30 18.21 5.84 -7.35
C GLU A 30 18.27 5.93 -5.82
N ASP A 31 18.94 6.95 -5.27
CA ASP A 31 19.04 7.14 -3.82
C ASP A 31 17.67 7.45 -3.22
N PHE A 32 16.85 8.21 -3.94
CA PHE A 32 15.47 8.48 -3.55
C PHE A 32 14.59 7.22 -3.60
N LEU A 33 14.78 6.34 -4.59
CA LEU A 33 14.04 5.08 -4.67
C LEU A 33 14.43 4.11 -3.56
N VAL A 34 15.72 4.05 -3.20
CA VAL A 34 16.19 3.29 -2.03
C VAL A 34 15.57 3.85 -0.75
N LEU A 35 15.53 5.17 -0.59
CA LEU A 35 14.90 5.84 0.56
C LEU A 35 13.40 5.52 0.68
N LEU A 36 12.70 5.42 -0.45
CA LEU A 36 11.29 5.03 -0.52
C LEU A 36 11.03 3.53 -0.31
N GLY A 37 12.09 2.72 -0.20
CA GLY A 37 11.96 1.26 -0.14
C GLY A 37 11.30 0.69 -1.39
N TRP A 38 11.63 1.22 -2.56
CA TRP A 38 11.12 0.73 -3.84
C TRP A 38 11.53 -0.73 -4.07
N ASP A 39 10.53 -1.59 -4.30
CA ASP A 39 10.75 -2.98 -4.71
C ASP A 39 10.67 -3.08 -6.23
N TRP A 40 11.79 -3.33 -6.89
CA TRP A 40 11.87 -3.45 -8.34
C TRP A 40 11.05 -4.61 -8.93
N ASN A 41 10.86 -5.70 -8.18
CA ASN A 41 10.09 -6.86 -8.64
C ASN A 41 8.59 -6.58 -8.53
N ARG A 42 8.17 -5.98 -7.42
CA ARG A 42 6.75 -5.71 -7.12
C ARG A 42 6.26 -4.36 -7.66
N ARG A 43 7.18 -3.46 -8.00
CA ARG A 43 6.91 -2.07 -8.40
C ARG A 43 6.04 -1.31 -7.39
N VAL A 44 6.31 -1.55 -6.11
CA VAL A 44 5.62 -0.90 -4.99
C VAL A 44 6.62 -0.13 -4.14
N VAL A 45 6.16 0.99 -3.59
CA VAL A 45 6.88 1.75 -2.54
C VAL A 45 6.34 1.36 -1.18
N THR A 46 7.22 1.30 -0.18
CA THR A 46 6.82 1.17 1.22
C THR A 46 7.17 2.46 1.95
N TRP A 47 6.16 3.28 2.21
CA TRP A 47 6.38 4.61 2.80
C TRP A 47 7.13 4.52 4.14
N PRO A 48 8.31 5.15 4.27
CA PRO A 48 9.09 5.10 5.49
C PRO A 48 8.36 5.81 6.64
N ARG A 49 8.20 5.15 7.79
CA ARG A 49 7.40 5.66 8.92
C ARG A 49 7.93 6.98 9.52
N GLN A 50 9.25 7.15 9.54
CA GLN A 50 9.94 8.22 10.29
C GLN A 50 10.48 9.34 9.38
N HIS A 51 10.17 9.33 8.09
CA HIS A 51 10.73 10.33 7.18
C HIS A 51 10.04 11.69 7.36
N PRO A 52 10.78 12.81 7.44
CA PRO A 52 10.21 14.13 7.79
C PRO A 52 9.17 14.65 6.78
N VAL A 53 9.36 14.36 5.49
CA VAL A 53 8.46 14.85 4.42
C VAL A 53 7.44 13.80 3.97
N ILE A 54 7.89 12.60 3.61
CA ILE A 54 7.03 11.56 3.03
C ILE A 54 6.58 10.50 4.04
N GLY A 55 6.99 10.64 5.30
CA GLY A 55 6.69 9.64 6.31
C GLY A 55 5.28 9.76 6.85
N LEU A 56 4.65 8.61 7.02
CA LEU A 56 3.31 8.52 7.59
C LEU A 56 3.43 7.96 9.01
N PRO A 57 3.17 8.79 10.04
CA PRO A 57 3.32 8.35 11.42
C PRO A 57 2.30 7.25 11.74
N ASP A 58 2.67 6.37 12.66
CA ASP A 58 1.79 5.29 13.09
C ASP A 58 0.56 5.82 13.84
N CYS A 59 -0.55 5.10 13.70
CA CYS A 59 -1.72 5.35 14.52
C CYS A 59 -1.39 5.05 16.00
N PRO A 60 -1.68 5.96 16.95
CA PRO A 60 -1.31 5.79 18.35
C PRO A 60 -2.06 4.65 19.07
N VAL A 61 -3.18 4.19 18.50
CA VAL A 61 -3.99 3.08 19.02
C VAL A 61 -3.21 1.76 18.97
N PRO A 62 -3.01 1.06 20.10
CA PRO A 62 -2.35 -0.24 20.15
C PRO A 62 -2.99 -1.27 19.22
N GLY A 63 -2.17 -2.04 18.52
CA GLY A 63 -2.63 -3.07 17.57
C GLY A 63 -3.19 -2.52 16.25
N CYS A 64 -3.13 -1.20 16.00
CA CYS A 64 -3.51 -0.64 14.70
C CYS A 64 -2.31 -0.62 13.74
N PRO A 65 -2.32 -1.39 12.64
CA PRO A 65 -1.20 -1.46 11.69
C PRO A 65 -1.15 -0.27 10.71
N LEU A 66 -2.15 0.62 10.76
CA LEU A 66 -2.36 1.68 9.78
C LEU A 66 -1.64 2.98 10.20
N ALA A 67 -1.14 3.70 9.21
CA ALA A 67 -0.58 5.03 9.38
C ALA A 67 -1.65 6.13 9.40
N ILE A 68 -1.29 7.31 9.91
CA ILE A 68 -2.06 8.53 9.81
C ILE A 68 -1.79 9.15 8.43
N THR A 69 -2.80 9.13 7.55
CA THR A 69 -2.69 9.69 6.19
C THR A 69 -3.08 11.17 6.10
N VAL A 70 -3.72 11.70 7.15
CA VAL A 70 -4.14 13.10 7.24
C VAL A 70 -3.57 13.65 8.54
N LEU A 71 -2.46 14.40 8.45
CA LEU A 71 -1.68 14.84 9.60
C LEU A 71 -2.43 15.79 10.56
N THR A 72 -3.56 16.37 10.12
CA THR A 72 -4.44 17.17 10.99
C THR A 72 -5.33 16.32 11.90
N ARG A 73 -5.31 14.99 11.76
CA ARG A 73 -6.08 14.06 12.59
C ARG A 73 -5.19 13.42 13.65
N PRO A 74 -5.72 13.13 14.84
CA PRO A 74 -4.95 12.49 15.91
C PRO A 74 -4.63 11.02 15.63
N MET A 75 -5.32 10.39 14.68
CA MET A 75 -5.19 8.96 14.37
C MET A 75 -5.63 8.63 12.94
N CYS A 76 -5.45 7.38 12.52
CA CYS A 76 -5.85 6.93 11.18
C CYS A 76 -7.37 7.03 10.98
N GLY A 77 -7.81 7.11 9.71
CA GLY A 77 -9.24 7.25 9.37
C GLY A 77 -10.13 6.14 9.93
N GLY A 78 -9.62 4.91 10.00
CA GLY A 78 -10.37 3.78 10.56
C GLY A 78 -10.57 3.89 12.08
N CYS A 79 -9.58 4.40 12.82
CA CYS A 79 -9.71 4.62 14.25
C CYS A 79 -10.55 5.87 14.54
N MET A 80 -10.46 6.93 13.72
CA MET A 80 -11.36 8.09 13.80
C MET A 80 -12.84 7.69 13.69
N LEU A 81 -13.19 6.84 12.72
CA LEU A 81 -14.56 6.36 12.55
C LEU A 81 -15.02 5.46 13.71
N ARG A 82 -14.10 4.74 14.35
CA ARG A 82 -14.40 3.92 15.52
C ARG A 82 -14.60 4.80 16.76
N TRP A 83 -13.77 5.83 16.92
CA TRP A 83 -13.89 6.80 18.00
C TRP A 83 -15.19 7.61 17.91
N SER A 84 -15.59 8.04 16.71
CA SER A 84 -16.86 8.77 16.51
C SER A 84 -18.12 7.95 16.84
N LYS A 85 -17.97 6.64 17.08
CA LYS A 85 -19.05 5.71 17.49
C LYS A 85 -18.91 5.28 18.95
N SER A 86 -17.90 5.76 19.65
CA SER A 86 -17.71 5.51 21.08
C SER A 86 -18.06 6.76 21.86
N ASP A 87 -18.53 6.57 23.09
CA ASP A 87 -18.75 7.67 24.05
C ASP A 87 -17.49 7.98 24.88
N LEU A 88 -16.34 7.42 24.50
CA LEU A 88 -15.08 7.58 25.22
C LEU A 88 -14.38 8.89 24.85
N PRO A 89 -13.73 9.56 25.81
CA PRO A 89 -12.80 10.63 25.50
C PRO A 89 -11.59 10.09 24.72
N LEU A 90 -10.91 10.97 23.99
CA LEU A 90 -9.83 10.59 23.07
C LEU A 90 -8.70 9.86 23.80
N GLU A 91 -8.33 10.35 24.98
CA GLU A 91 -7.24 9.86 25.82
C GLU A 91 -7.50 8.43 26.31
N GLU A 92 -8.75 8.09 26.59
CA GLU A 92 -9.15 6.73 26.95
C GLU A 92 -9.26 5.84 25.72
N PHE A 93 -9.79 6.37 24.61
CA PHE A 93 -9.94 5.62 23.38
C PHE A 93 -8.60 5.14 22.80
N VAL A 94 -7.55 5.96 22.86
CA VAL A 94 -6.23 5.57 22.35
C VAL A 94 -5.61 4.43 23.12
N LEU A 95 -6.07 4.14 24.34
CA LEU A 95 -5.63 2.97 25.13
C LEU A 95 -6.38 1.69 24.75
N VAL A 96 -7.52 1.81 24.06
CA VAL A 96 -8.34 0.66 23.64
C VAL A 96 -7.67 -0.04 22.46
N THR A 97 -7.12 -1.22 22.73
CA THR A 97 -6.46 -2.05 21.71
C THR A 97 -7.43 -2.39 20.59
N LYS A 98 -6.99 -2.18 19.35
CA LYS A 98 -7.74 -2.57 18.17
C LYS A 98 -7.53 -4.07 17.94
N ALA A 99 -8.63 -4.84 17.89
CA ALA A 99 -8.59 -6.21 17.40
C ALA A 99 -8.04 -6.24 15.97
N GLU A 100 -7.26 -7.27 15.63
CA GLU A 100 -6.54 -7.34 14.35
C GLU A 100 -7.44 -7.00 13.17
N SER A 101 -6.98 -6.03 12.38
CA SER A 101 -7.67 -5.57 11.19
C SER A 101 -7.45 -6.57 10.06
N ARG A 102 -8.51 -7.27 9.64
CA ARG A 102 -8.53 -8.15 8.46
C ARG A 102 -8.16 -7.46 7.13
N GLY A 103 -8.04 -6.13 7.13
CA GLY A 103 -7.67 -5.33 5.95
C GLY A 103 -6.17 -5.25 5.66
N VAL A 104 -5.32 -5.91 6.44
CA VAL A 104 -3.89 -6.05 6.13
C VAL A 104 -3.69 -7.35 5.37
N GLY A 105 -3.25 -7.26 4.12
CA GLY A 105 -3.13 -8.41 3.22
C GLY A 105 -4.12 -8.31 2.06
N GLN A 106 -3.84 -7.41 1.11
CA GLN A 106 -4.52 -7.44 -0.18
C GLN A 106 -4.15 -8.76 -0.85
N VAL A 107 -5.15 -9.57 -1.20
CA VAL A 107 -4.94 -10.79 -1.99
C VAL A 107 -5.18 -10.46 -3.46
N PRO A 108 -4.44 -11.09 -4.41
CA PRO A 108 -4.76 -10.97 -5.82
C PRO A 108 -6.16 -11.47 -6.13
N CYS A 109 -6.77 -10.92 -7.18
CA CYS A 109 -8.02 -11.43 -7.74
C CYS A 109 -7.92 -12.92 -8.09
N ALA A 110 -9.02 -13.65 -7.93
CA ALA A 110 -9.09 -15.07 -8.27
C ALA A 110 -8.97 -15.36 -9.78
N VAL A 111 -9.13 -14.37 -10.65
CA VAL A 111 -8.94 -14.53 -12.11
C VAL A 111 -7.48 -14.80 -12.42
N GLN A 112 -7.21 -15.91 -13.11
CA GLN A 112 -5.86 -16.28 -13.53
C GLN A 112 -5.21 -15.14 -14.33
N GLY A 113 -4.12 -14.59 -13.79
CA GLY A 113 -3.38 -13.47 -14.37
C GLY A 113 -3.91 -12.05 -14.02
N CYS A 114 -4.96 -11.88 -13.22
CA CYS A 114 -5.30 -10.55 -12.64
C CYS A 114 -4.49 -10.34 -11.36
N GLU A 115 -3.45 -9.50 -11.41
CA GLU A 115 -2.68 -9.10 -10.22
C GLU A 115 -3.36 -7.99 -9.39
N ARG A 116 -4.56 -7.54 -9.80
CA ARG A 116 -5.27 -6.49 -9.06
C ARG A 116 -5.75 -7.03 -7.70
N PRO A 117 -5.81 -6.17 -6.67
CA PRO A 117 -6.42 -6.54 -5.40
C PRO A 117 -7.84 -7.08 -5.58
N ALA A 118 -8.15 -8.16 -4.86
CA ALA A 118 -9.48 -8.74 -4.81
C ALA A 118 -10.43 -7.84 -4.02
N SER A 119 -11.68 -7.78 -4.45
CA SER A 119 -12.78 -7.28 -3.65
C SER A 119 -13.08 -8.26 -2.50
N PRO A 120 -13.62 -7.77 -1.37
CA PRO A 120 -14.00 -8.63 -0.25
C PRO A 120 -15.00 -9.72 -0.63
N LEU A 121 -15.82 -9.48 -1.66
CA LEU A 121 -16.80 -10.42 -2.23
C LEU A 121 -17.11 -10.04 -3.70
N PRO A 122 -17.31 -11.00 -4.63
CA PRO A 122 -16.74 -12.35 -4.68
C PRO A 122 -15.38 -12.31 -5.39
N ALA A 123 -14.26 -12.26 -4.66
CA ALA A 123 -12.87 -12.41 -5.14
C ALA A 123 -12.47 -11.79 -6.50
N CYS A 124 -13.20 -10.76 -6.95
CA CYS A 124 -13.07 -10.13 -8.26
C CYS A 124 -12.36 -8.78 -8.10
N CYS A 125 -11.66 -8.31 -9.12
CA CYS A 125 -10.84 -7.09 -9.01
C CYS A 125 -11.72 -5.86 -8.59
N VAL A 126 -11.27 -5.00 -7.64
CA VAL A 126 -12.06 -3.91 -6.98
C VAL A 126 -12.58 -2.84 -7.95
N THR A 127 -11.96 -2.66 -9.11
CA THR A 127 -12.39 -1.69 -10.13
C THR A 127 -12.68 -2.39 -11.46
N ARG A 128 -13.94 -2.30 -11.88
CA ARG A 128 -14.40 -2.69 -13.22
C ARG A 128 -14.27 -1.50 -14.17
N THR A 129 -13.05 -1.03 -14.44
CA THR A 129 -12.84 0.08 -15.39
C THR A 129 -12.25 -0.40 -16.73
N VAL A 130 -13.18 -0.58 -17.66
CA VAL A 130 -13.23 -0.24 -19.11
C VAL A 130 -12.19 -0.76 -20.11
N PHE A 131 -11.00 -1.26 -19.75
CA PHE A 131 -9.96 -1.57 -20.76
C PHE A 131 -9.65 -3.05 -21.04
N SER A 132 -10.53 -3.96 -20.67
CA SER A 132 -10.52 -5.31 -21.23
C SER A 132 -11.92 -5.91 -21.17
N THR A 133 -12.31 -6.51 -22.28
CA THR A 133 -13.54 -7.29 -22.50
C THR A 133 -13.90 -8.08 -21.24
N PRO A 134 -15.17 -8.12 -20.81
CA PRO A 134 -15.57 -8.93 -19.66
C PRO A 134 -15.15 -10.37 -19.92
N ARG A 135 -14.13 -10.86 -19.21
CA ARG A 135 -13.89 -12.30 -19.13
C ARG A 135 -15.06 -12.90 -18.35
N SER A 136 -15.73 -13.86 -18.98
CA SER A 136 -16.86 -14.64 -18.44
C SER A 136 -16.57 -15.30 -17.10
N ASP A 137 -15.29 -15.38 -16.72
CA ASP A 137 -14.80 -16.06 -15.51
C ASP A 137 -15.13 -15.31 -14.21
N CYS A 138 -15.70 -14.10 -14.30
CA CYS A 138 -16.22 -13.34 -13.16
C CYS A 138 -17.76 -13.42 -13.02
N VAL A 139 -18.40 -14.50 -13.49
CA VAL A 139 -19.85 -14.71 -13.35
C VAL A 139 -20.16 -16.04 -12.67
N ARG A 140 -20.67 -15.91 -11.44
CA ARG A 140 -21.21 -16.92 -10.50
C ARG A 140 -20.22 -17.86 -9.84
#